data_AF-A0A2S6G216-F1
#
_entry.id   AF-A0A2S6G216-F1
#
_cell.length_a   1.000
_cell.length_b   1.000
_cell.length_c   1.000
_cell.angle_alpha   90.00
_cell.angle_beta   90.00
_cell.angle_gamma   90.00
#
_symmetry.space_group_name_H-M   'P 1'
#
loop_
_entity.id
_entity.type
_entity.pdbx_description
1 polymer ?
#
loop_
_entity_poly.entity_id
_entity_poly.type
_entity_poly.pdbx_seq_one_letter_code
_entity_poly.pdbx_strand_id
1 'polypeptide(L)'
;ESYATGLYVSTNKTADRNKDEIQRGYTIPWQHEELLYWLEKLRNWQEKYNPINRLVSGTELKRSHIGEAKPKKQLTEMGEFAFLFRDRNSALPIGRNSFQNSWYRLLSKLEEDLFQSGLTMKNGDRLRFVKDYGEDFEGQETSKVATEYPLHSLRVSLITSYTMDTDLPLPVISKLLAGHTRLLMTIYYNKITPSVMAEKMSEADSALVERGETSLKNFLQDAEMRQIQLRTASLGDTYNSVEAVLANRNPIGWEERATGLCLVGGNSVRSDELSTVGGCWNGGSLIKDSERAYSRIYGPVPHGPENCPRCRWHITDATYLPALNSKFNQVSYKAHQAAELAVEIEGQLEALKDELFIAEETGKPFLKHSELQALVRRFEKQHVEADQYAKDYIAIFNLINKVVLIENGRTEDDDRQKLVAVGSEEDLNVSMKFTETDSELLHLSLLCEDAEFYPDLHDDLRKTPAIAKRTNALSRMMARSGYKPVFLEMDENTQLIVGNALVRKMAKIADPDDKMEGYRIATNYIEAQEFLENDGLLKSGFEAVKQITPITLSSGALKRIPALEVSE
;
A
#
# COMPACT_ATOMS: atom_id res chain seq x y z
N GLU A 1 -32.54 -2.37 -31.17
CA GLU A 1 -31.19 -2.08 -31.72
C GLU A 1 -30.72 -0.77 -31.14
N SER A 2 -29.54 -0.73 -30.50
CA SER A 2 -28.96 0.54 -30.03
C SER A 2 -27.99 1.03 -31.11
N TYR A 3 -28.29 2.16 -31.74
CA TYR A 3 -27.37 2.81 -32.68
C TYR A 3 -26.40 3.68 -31.89
N ALA A 4 -25.10 3.53 -32.12
CA ALA A 4 -24.05 4.37 -31.53
C ALA A 4 -23.32 5.12 -32.65
N THR A 5 -23.07 6.41 -32.45
CA THR A 5 -22.33 7.25 -33.42
C THR A 5 -20.84 7.25 -33.07
N GLY A 6 -19.99 6.78 -33.98
CA GLY A 6 -18.53 6.74 -33.81
C GLY A 6 -17.79 7.59 -34.84
N LEU A 7 -16.48 7.72 -34.67
CA LEU A 7 -15.59 8.38 -35.62
C LEU A 7 -14.76 7.36 -36.39
N TYR A 8 -14.75 7.48 -37.71
CA TYR A 8 -13.87 6.69 -38.56
C TYR A 8 -12.59 7.44 -38.86
N VAL A 9 -11.44 6.86 -38.52
CA VAL A 9 -10.13 7.39 -38.85
C VAL A 9 -9.63 6.66 -40.09
N SER A 10 -9.60 7.36 -41.22
CA SER A 10 -9.23 6.79 -42.54
C SER A 10 -7.76 6.43 -42.70
N THR A 11 -6.93 6.61 -41.67
CA THR A 11 -5.49 6.28 -41.71
C THR A 11 -4.99 5.69 -40.40
N ASN A 12 -4.18 4.63 -40.52
CA ASN A 12 -3.38 4.04 -39.47
C ASN A 12 -1.93 3.96 -39.96
N LYS A 13 -1.04 4.75 -39.34
CA LYS A 13 0.35 4.97 -39.79
C LYS A 13 1.19 3.69 -39.90
N THR A 14 0.76 2.61 -39.25
CA THR A 14 1.51 1.35 -39.15
C THR A 14 0.74 0.15 -39.68
N ALA A 15 -0.60 0.15 -39.60
CA ALA A 15 -1.45 -0.95 -40.09
C ALA A 15 -1.79 -0.89 -41.58
N ASP A 16 -1.69 0.29 -42.20
CA ASP A 16 -2.19 0.51 -43.56
C ASP A 16 -1.12 0.35 -44.65
N ARG A 17 0.08 -0.12 -44.27
CA ARG A 17 1.12 -0.47 -45.25
C ARG A 17 0.61 -1.62 -46.13
N ASN A 18 0.52 -1.37 -47.43
CA ASN A 18 0.11 -2.34 -48.47
C ASN A 18 -1.36 -2.81 -48.41
N LYS A 19 -2.29 -1.98 -47.89
CA LYS A 19 -3.74 -2.27 -47.91
C LYS A 19 -4.52 -1.43 -48.92
N ASP A 20 -5.60 -1.98 -49.47
CA ASP A 20 -6.53 -1.30 -50.36
C ASP A 20 -7.45 -0.32 -49.60
N GLU A 21 -8.04 0.66 -50.32
CA GLU A 21 -8.80 1.79 -49.77
C GLU A 21 -9.88 1.41 -48.74
N ILE A 22 -10.59 0.30 -48.97
CA ILE A 22 -11.67 -0.20 -48.10
C ILE A 22 -11.14 -0.82 -46.80
N GLN A 23 -9.86 -1.22 -46.75
CA GLN A 23 -9.24 -1.91 -45.62
C GLN A 23 -8.31 -1.01 -44.76
N ARG A 24 -8.23 0.28 -45.10
CA ARG A 24 -7.38 1.27 -44.40
C ARG A 24 -8.13 1.94 -43.26
N GLY A 25 -7.45 2.24 -42.16
CA GLY A 25 -8.04 2.97 -41.05
C GLY A 25 -8.71 2.10 -40.00
N TYR A 26 -9.47 2.74 -39.11
CA TYR A 26 -10.15 2.08 -38.00
C TYR A 26 -11.30 2.94 -37.48
N THR A 27 -12.29 2.28 -36.90
CA THR A 27 -13.42 2.92 -36.21
C THR A 27 -13.07 3.12 -34.74
N ILE A 28 -13.28 4.33 -34.23
CA ILE A 28 -13.30 4.62 -32.80
C ILE A 28 -14.76 4.48 -32.34
N PRO A 29 -15.11 3.41 -31.61
CA PRO A 29 -16.49 3.15 -31.18
C PRO A 29 -16.85 3.98 -29.93
N TRP A 30 -16.52 5.28 -29.94
CA TRP A 30 -16.74 6.19 -28.83
C TRP A 30 -17.59 7.37 -29.27
N GLN A 31 -18.78 7.47 -28.67
CA GLN A 31 -19.71 8.56 -28.89
C GLN A 31 -19.40 9.70 -27.91
N HIS A 32 -18.58 10.66 -28.34
CA HIS A 32 -18.31 11.86 -27.56
C HIS A 32 -19.28 12.98 -27.93
N GLU A 33 -20.29 13.21 -27.09
CA GLU A 33 -21.41 14.11 -27.41
C GLU A 33 -20.97 15.54 -27.72
N GLU A 34 -20.07 16.11 -26.92
CA GLU A 34 -19.60 17.49 -27.13
C GLU A 34 -18.85 17.67 -28.47
N LEU A 35 -17.97 16.73 -28.83
CA LEU A 35 -17.26 16.75 -30.10
C LEU A 35 -18.24 16.61 -31.26
N LEU A 36 -19.20 15.68 -31.17
CA LEU A 36 -20.21 15.48 -32.20
C LEU A 36 -21.08 16.72 -32.38
N TYR A 37 -21.45 17.40 -31.28
CA TYR A 37 -22.16 18.67 -31.31
C TYR A 37 -21.41 19.73 -32.12
N TRP A 38 -20.11 19.92 -31.87
CA TRP A 38 -19.32 20.93 -32.58
C TRP A 38 -19.08 20.56 -34.06
N LEU A 39 -18.85 19.28 -34.35
CA LEU A 39 -18.71 18.79 -35.73
C LEU A 39 -20.00 18.99 -36.52
N GLU A 40 -21.16 18.73 -35.91
CA GLU A 40 -22.46 18.97 -36.52
C GLU A 40 -22.70 20.45 -36.77
N LYS A 41 -22.44 21.31 -35.79
CA LYS A 41 -22.56 22.78 -35.95
C LYS A 41 -21.69 23.29 -37.08
N LEU A 42 -20.44 22.84 -37.17
CA LEU A 42 -19.53 23.23 -38.25
C LEU A 42 -20.03 22.72 -39.61
N ARG A 43 -20.52 21.47 -39.69
CA ARG A 43 -21.08 20.92 -40.93
C ARG A 43 -22.26 21.76 -41.41
N ASN A 44 -23.23 22.01 -40.54
CA ASN A 44 -24.43 22.78 -40.87
C ASN A 44 -24.07 24.22 -41.29
N TRP A 45 -23.05 24.82 -40.67
CA TRP A 45 -22.53 26.13 -41.06
C TRP A 45 -21.89 26.09 -42.46
N GLN A 46 -21.04 25.09 -42.72
CA GLN A 46 -20.39 24.90 -44.02
C GLN A 46 -21.40 24.65 -45.14
N GLU A 47 -22.43 23.84 -44.90
CA GLU A 47 -23.52 23.61 -45.86
C GLU A 47 -24.29 24.88 -46.20
N LYS A 48 -24.55 25.73 -45.20
CA LYS A 48 -25.31 26.97 -45.38
C LYS A 48 -24.50 28.08 -46.07
N TYR A 49 -23.23 28.26 -45.70
CA TYR A 49 -22.45 29.45 -46.07
C TYR A 49 -21.26 29.16 -46.99
N ASN A 50 -20.83 27.90 -47.13
CA ASN A 50 -19.70 27.49 -47.97
C ASN A 50 -19.97 26.12 -48.65
N PRO A 51 -21.07 26.00 -49.42
CA PRO A 51 -21.49 24.72 -50.00
C PRO A 51 -20.49 24.21 -51.05
N ILE A 52 -20.41 22.89 -51.18
CA ILE A 52 -19.65 22.21 -52.24
C ILE A 52 -20.63 21.61 -53.26
N ASN A 53 -20.26 21.65 -54.54
CA ASN A 53 -21.04 21.07 -55.64
C ASN A 53 -20.47 19.74 -56.15
N ARG A 54 -19.30 19.34 -55.66
CA ARG A 54 -18.64 18.07 -55.96
C ARG A 54 -17.66 17.69 -54.86
N LEU A 55 -17.29 16.42 -54.81
CA LEU A 55 -16.18 15.96 -53.98
C LEU A 55 -14.85 16.42 -54.57
N VAL A 56 -13.86 16.57 -53.68
CA VAL A 56 -12.50 16.96 -54.05
C VAL A 56 -11.63 15.71 -54.17
N SER A 57 -11.04 15.51 -55.34
CA SER A 57 -10.08 14.41 -55.56
C SER A 57 -8.77 14.67 -54.82
N GLY A 58 -8.14 13.62 -54.30
CA GLY A 58 -6.81 13.68 -53.69
C GLY A 58 -5.75 14.29 -54.60
N THR A 59 -5.89 14.17 -55.94
CA THR A 59 -4.98 14.79 -56.93
C THR A 59 -5.07 16.32 -56.97
N GLU A 60 -6.11 16.92 -56.41
CA GLU A 60 -6.30 18.37 -56.33
C GLU A 60 -5.61 18.99 -55.10
N LEU A 61 -5.11 18.15 -54.18
CA LEU A 61 -4.42 18.60 -52.98
C LEU A 61 -3.01 19.10 -53.28
N LYS A 62 -2.75 20.36 -52.88
CA LYS A 62 -1.44 21.02 -52.99
C LYS A 62 -0.55 20.69 -51.79
N ARG A 63 0.76 20.91 -51.94
CA ARG A 63 1.77 20.77 -50.87
C ARG A 63 1.41 21.55 -49.60
N SER A 64 0.74 22.70 -49.75
CA SER A 64 0.22 23.50 -48.62
C SER A 64 -0.77 22.75 -47.72
N HIS A 65 -1.50 21.78 -48.26
CA HIS A 65 -2.49 20.98 -47.53
C HIS A 65 -1.89 19.71 -46.93
N ILE A 66 -0.99 19.03 -47.67
CA ILE A 66 -0.45 17.71 -47.30
C ILE A 66 0.94 17.76 -46.65
N GLY A 67 1.60 18.93 -46.65
CA GLY A 67 2.90 19.18 -46.02
C GLY A 67 4.12 18.68 -46.81
N GLU A 68 4.03 17.53 -47.45
CA GLU A 68 5.10 16.91 -48.24
C GLU A 68 4.69 16.67 -49.69
N ALA A 69 5.66 16.60 -50.61
CA ALA A 69 5.38 16.24 -52.00
C ALA A 69 5.06 14.74 -52.10
N LYS A 70 3.83 14.39 -52.49
CA LYS A 70 3.41 13.00 -52.69
C LYS A 70 3.39 12.62 -54.18
N PRO A 71 3.79 11.38 -54.54
CA PRO A 71 3.65 10.89 -55.90
C PRO A 71 2.18 10.89 -56.36
N LYS A 72 1.95 11.18 -57.65
CA LYS A 72 0.60 11.25 -58.23
C LYS A 72 -0.23 9.98 -57.99
N LYS A 73 0.42 8.80 -58.03
CA LYS A 73 -0.22 7.51 -57.74
C LYS A 73 -0.82 7.47 -56.32
N GLN A 74 -0.08 7.94 -55.31
CA GLN A 74 -0.59 7.99 -53.93
C GLN A 74 -1.74 8.99 -53.77
N LEU A 75 -1.73 10.09 -54.51
CA LEU A 75 -2.82 11.08 -54.49
C LEU A 75 -4.09 10.53 -55.14
N THR A 76 -3.97 9.72 -56.19
CA THR A 76 -5.10 9.02 -56.80
C THR A 76 -5.67 7.97 -55.84
N GLU A 77 -4.82 7.23 -55.13
CA GLU A 77 -5.22 6.22 -54.12
C GLU A 77 -5.86 6.80 -52.84
N MET A 78 -5.88 8.13 -52.68
CA MET A 78 -6.56 8.77 -51.55
C MET A 78 -8.07 8.87 -51.77
N GLY A 79 -8.56 8.77 -53.01
CA GLY A 79 -9.99 8.90 -53.32
C GLY A 79 -10.49 10.35 -53.31
N GLU A 80 -11.80 10.50 -53.07
CA GLU A 80 -12.50 11.79 -53.09
C GLU A 80 -13.07 12.13 -51.70
N PHE A 81 -13.05 13.43 -51.34
CA PHE A 81 -13.43 13.88 -50.00
C PHE A 81 -14.38 15.08 -50.01
N ALA A 82 -15.25 15.11 -49.01
CA ALA A 82 -15.95 16.31 -48.56
C ALA A 82 -15.27 16.82 -47.27
N PHE A 83 -14.32 17.74 -47.39
CA PHE A 83 -13.58 18.26 -46.22
C PHE A 83 -14.48 19.10 -45.33
N LEU A 84 -14.44 18.88 -44.01
CA LEU A 84 -15.20 19.70 -43.06
C LEU A 84 -14.49 21.02 -42.70
N PHE A 85 -13.16 20.96 -42.51
CA PHE A 85 -12.33 22.11 -42.15
C PHE A 85 -11.78 22.80 -43.42
N ARG A 86 -12.57 23.73 -43.97
CA ARG A 86 -12.27 24.41 -45.25
C ARG A 86 -12.09 25.91 -45.08
N ASP A 87 -11.23 26.48 -45.93
CA ASP A 87 -11.13 27.93 -46.09
C ASP A 87 -12.42 28.50 -46.70
N ARG A 88 -12.66 29.79 -46.46
CA ARG A 88 -13.83 30.51 -47.02
C ARG A 88 -13.84 30.41 -48.55
N ASN A 89 -15.00 30.08 -49.12
CA ASN A 89 -15.22 29.92 -50.56
C ASN A 89 -14.31 28.88 -51.22
N SER A 90 -13.83 27.90 -50.46
CA SER A 90 -12.96 26.83 -50.94
C SER A 90 -13.56 25.48 -50.64
N ALA A 91 -13.46 24.56 -51.61
CA ALA A 91 -13.72 23.14 -51.40
C ALA A 91 -12.51 22.42 -50.77
N LEU A 92 -11.34 23.07 -50.76
CA LEU A 92 -10.07 22.52 -50.25
C LEU A 92 -9.95 22.71 -48.73
N PRO A 93 -9.23 21.81 -48.05
CA PRO A 93 -8.99 21.94 -46.61
C PRO A 93 -8.09 23.14 -46.31
N ILE A 94 -8.15 23.64 -45.07
CA ILE A 94 -7.26 24.69 -44.58
C ILE A 94 -5.78 24.30 -44.73
N GLY A 95 -4.92 25.30 -44.95
CA GLY A 95 -3.47 25.09 -45.05
C GLY A 95 -2.83 24.61 -43.74
N ARG A 96 -1.76 23.81 -43.83
CA ARG A 96 -1.08 23.19 -42.67
C ARG A 96 -0.64 24.18 -41.58
N ASN A 97 -0.28 25.40 -41.95
CA ASN A 97 0.29 26.39 -41.03
C ASN A 97 -0.71 27.49 -40.65
N SER A 98 -1.97 27.42 -41.11
CA SER A 98 -2.95 28.50 -40.95
C SER A 98 -3.28 28.84 -39.50
N PHE A 99 -3.11 27.88 -38.58
CA PHE A 99 -3.46 28.02 -37.16
C PHE A 99 -2.27 28.35 -36.25
N GLN A 100 -1.02 28.32 -36.74
CA GLN A 100 0.17 28.45 -35.88
C GLN A 100 0.24 29.81 -35.18
N ASN A 101 -0.02 30.90 -35.91
CA ASN A 101 -0.04 32.25 -35.32
C ASN A 101 -1.24 32.44 -34.37
N SER A 102 -2.41 31.92 -34.73
CA SER A 102 -3.59 31.97 -33.85
C SER A 102 -3.36 31.21 -32.54
N TRP A 103 -2.71 30.04 -32.59
CA TRP A 103 -2.32 29.27 -31.42
C TRP A 103 -1.31 30.01 -30.54
N TYR A 104 -0.29 30.61 -31.15
CA TYR A 104 0.67 31.47 -30.45
C TYR A 104 -0.02 32.61 -29.71
N ARG A 105 -0.92 33.35 -30.39
CA ARG A 105 -1.64 34.49 -29.80
C ARG A 105 -2.55 34.06 -28.65
N LEU A 106 -3.22 32.92 -28.77
CA LEU A 106 -4.05 32.37 -27.70
C LEU A 106 -3.21 32.06 -26.46
N LEU A 107 -2.07 31.37 -26.62
CA LEU A 107 -1.18 31.03 -25.50
C LEU A 107 -0.52 32.27 -24.89
N SER A 108 -0.12 33.24 -25.71
CA SER A 108 0.43 34.51 -25.24
C SER A 108 -0.60 35.30 -24.43
N LYS A 109 -1.86 35.31 -24.85
CA LYS A 109 -2.94 35.96 -24.08
C LYS A 109 -3.21 35.22 -22.78
N LEU A 110 -3.27 33.89 -22.81
CA LEU A 110 -3.43 33.04 -21.62
C LEU A 110 -2.29 33.29 -20.61
N GLU A 111 -1.05 33.38 -21.09
CA GLU A 111 0.13 33.68 -20.27
C GLU A 111 -0.04 34.99 -19.49
N GLU A 112 -0.45 36.05 -20.19
CA GLU A 112 -0.67 37.37 -19.60
C GLU A 112 -1.86 37.36 -18.62
N ASP A 113 -2.97 36.71 -18.98
CA ASP A 113 -4.16 36.62 -18.12
C ASP A 113 -3.86 35.88 -16.81
N LEU A 114 -3.09 34.78 -16.88
CA LEU A 114 -2.68 34.02 -15.69
C LEU A 114 -1.77 34.85 -14.79
N PHE A 115 -0.83 35.60 -15.36
CA PHE A 115 0.01 36.49 -14.58
C PHE A 115 -0.78 37.60 -13.89
N GLN A 116 -1.72 38.23 -14.61
CA GLN A 116 -2.61 39.26 -14.03
C GLN A 116 -3.50 38.70 -12.91
N SER A 117 -3.87 37.42 -12.98
CA SER A 117 -4.64 36.73 -11.94
C SER A 117 -3.80 36.33 -10.70
N GLY A 118 -2.48 36.56 -10.71
CA GLY A 118 -1.58 36.26 -9.60
C GLY A 118 -1.03 34.82 -9.60
N LEU A 119 -1.24 34.05 -10.67
CA LEU A 119 -0.69 32.71 -10.82
C LEU A 119 0.76 32.78 -11.33
N THR A 120 1.70 32.43 -10.45
CA THR A 120 3.14 32.38 -10.74
C THR A 120 3.71 31.01 -10.40
N MET A 121 4.92 30.72 -10.88
CA MET A 121 5.69 29.56 -10.42
C MET A 121 6.04 29.71 -8.93
N LYS A 122 6.46 28.61 -8.28
CA LYS A 122 6.85 28.58 -6.85
C LYS A 122 7.97 29.56 -6.49
N ASN A 123 8.79 29.94 -7.47
CA ASN A 123 9.88 30.90 -7.36
C ASN A 123 9.46 32.35 -7.66
N GLY A 124 8.18 32.60 -7.97
CA GLY A 124 7.64 33.92 -8.31
C GLY A 124 7.68 34.30 -9.78
N ASP A 125 8.26 33.46 -10.65
CA ASP A 125 8.36 33.74 -12.08
C ASP A 125 7.02 33.58 -12.82
N ARG A 126 6.87 34.28 -13.95
CA ARG A 126 5.73 34.10 -14.85
C ARG A 126 5.74 32.69 -15.43
N LEU A 127 4.56 32.08 -15.54
CA LEU A 127 4.37 30.89 -16.38
C LEU A 127 4.71 31.28 -17.82
N ARG A 128 5.40 30.43 -18.57
CA ARG A 128 5.81 30.70 -19.95
C ARG A 128 5.25 29.64 -20.89
N PHE A 129 4.40 30.04 -21.82
CA PHE A 129 3.75 29.19 -22.81
C PHE A 129 4.24 29.48 -24.24
N VAL A 130 4.75 30.68 -24.49
CA VAL A 130 5.30 31.09 -25.78
C VAL A 130 6.79 31.40 -25.70
N LYS A 131 7.49 31.29 -26.84
CA LYS A 131 8.89 31.75 -26.91
C LYS A 131 8.92 33.27 -26.93
N ASP A 132 9.84 33.82 -26.15
CA ASP A 132 10.17 35.23 -26.20
C ASP A 132 10.99 35.51 -27.46
N TYR A 133 10.52 36.46 -28.27
CA TYR A 133 11.19 36.89 -29.50
C TYR A 133 12.13 38.08 -29.25
N GLY A 134 12.14 38.66 -28.04
CA GLY A 134 12.93 39.84 -27.67
C GLY A 134 12.37 41.15 -28.24
N GLU A 135 12.88 42.27 -27.74
CA GLU A 135 12.50 43.62 -28.19
C GLU A 135 13.06 43.96 -29.59
N ASP A 136 14.12 43.27 -30.01
CA ASP A 136 14.84 43.50 -31.28
C ASP A 136 14.30 42.66 -32.47
N PHE A 137 13.09 42.08 -32.36
CA PHE A 137 12.53 41.26 -33.43
C PHE A 137 12.09 42.11 -34.63
N GLU A 138 12.87 42.08 -35.71
CA GLU A 138 12.61 42.82 -36.96
C GLU A 138 11.44 42.26 -37.82
N GLY A 139 10.78 41.18 -37.39
CA GLY A 139 9.71 40.52 -38.14
C GLY A 139 8.31 41.06 -37.85
N GLN A 140 7.36 40.82 -38.76
CA GLN A 140 5.95 41.15 -38.53
C GLN A 140 5.34 40.30 -37.40
N GLU A 141 4.38 40.85 -36.66
CA GLU A 141 3.67 40.16 -35.57
C GLU A 141 2.97 38.86 -36.03
N THR A 142 2.59 38.79 -37.31
CA THR A 142 2.01 37.59 -37.94
C THR A 142 3.02 36.46 -38.12
N SER A 143 4.32 36.74 -38.00
CA SER A 143 5.42 35.78 -38.13
C SER A 143 5.76 35.07 -36.81
N LYS A 144 5.21 35.52 -35.68
CA LYS A 144 5.40 34.87 -34.37
C LYS A 144 4.53 33.61 -34.28
N VAL A 145 5.19 32.47 -34.13
CA VAL A 145 4.54 31.14 -34.17
C VAL A 145 5.14 30.13 -33.19
N ALA A 146 6.27 30.45 -32.55
CA ALA A 146 6.99 29.51 -31.70
C ALA A 146 6.40 29.47 -30.29
N THR A 147 5.96 28.28 -29.88
CA THR A 147 5.34 28.01 -28.58
C THR A 147 6.16 26.95 -27.84
N GLU A 148 6.22 27.02 -26.51
CA GLU A 148 6.79 25.94 -25.69
C GLU A 148 5.88 24.71 -25.65
N TYR A 149 4.57 24.92 -25.87
CA TYR A 149 3.54 23.88 -25.92
C TYR A 149 2.86 23.83 -27.30
N PRO A 150 3.51 23.22 -28.31
CA PRO A 150 2.91 23.08 -29.63
C PRO A 150 1.68 22.16 -29.56
N LEU A 151 0.70 22.32 -30.46
CA LEU A 151 -0.49 21.43 -30.49
C LEU A 151 -0.16 19.93 -30.51
N HIS A 152 0.99 19.54 -31.06
CA HIS A 152 1.44 18.15 -31.02
C HIS A 152 1.78 17.66 -29.60
N SER A 153 2.29 18.53 -28.72
CA SER A 153 2.61 18.17 -27.34
C SER A 153 1.35 17.83 -26.55
N LEU A 154 0.22 18.54 -26.76
CA LEU A 154 -1.06 18.21 -26.13
C LEU A 154 -1.47 16.76 -26.40
N ARG A 155 -1.29 16.29 -27.64
CA ARG A 155 -1.57 14.89 -27.97
C ARG A 155 -0.67 13.92 -27.21
N VAL A 156 0.63 14.23 -27.11
CA VAL A 156 1.59 13.40 -26.38
C VAL A 156 1.23 13.38 -24.89
N SER A 157 1.01 14.55 -24.29
CA SER A 157 0.64 14.71 -22.89
C SER A 157 -0.66 13.98 -22.55
N LEU A 158 -1.70 14.10 -23.38
CA LEU A 158 -2.96 13.38 -23.16
C LEU A 158 -2.75 11.85 -23.23
N ILE A 159 -1.97 11.36 -24.19
CA ILE A 159 -1.64 9.92 -24.25
C ILE A 159 -0.87 9.49 -23.00
N THR A 160 0.08 10.30 -22.53
CA THR A 160 0.83 10.04 -21.29
C THR A 160 -0.12 10.00 -20.08
N SER A 161 -1.00 10.99 -19.91
CA SER A 161 -2.00 11.02 -18.83
C SER A 161 -2.96 9.84 -18.88
N TYR A 162 -3.51 9.49 -20.05
CA TYR A 162 -4.35 8.28 -20.16
C TYR A 162 -3.58 7.00 -19.84
N THR A 163 -2.27 6.96 -20.07
CA THR A 163 -1.44 5.79 -19.76
C THR A 163 -1.08 5.72 -18.27
N MET A 164 -0.99 6.87 -17.59
CA MET A 164 -0.47 6.98 -16.22
C MET A 164 -1.54 7.13 -15.15
N ASP A 165 -2.65 7.75 -15.50
CA ASP A 165 -3.67 8.20 -14.54
C ASP A 165 -5.01 7.46 -14.74
N THR A 166 -5.05 6.45 -15.61
CA THR A 166 -6.26 5.63 -15.84
C THR A 166 -5.92 4.15 -16.03
N ASP A 167 -6.88 3.28 -15.74
CA ASP A 167 -6.77 1.82 -15.95
C ASP A 167 -7.01 1.39 -17.41
N LEU A 168 -6.96 2.33 -18.37
CA LEU A 168 -7.17 1.99 -19.78
C LEU A 168 -6.06 1.05 -20.27
N PRO A 169 -6.40 -0.12 -20.85
CA PRO A 169 -5.38 -1.04 -21.31
C PRO A 169 -4.46 -0.39 -22.35
N LEU A 170 -3.15 -0.54 -22.18
CA LEU A 170 -2.15 0.01 -23.11
C LEU A 170 -2.40 -0.35 -24.59
N PRO A 171 -2.93 -1.55 -24.94
CA PRO A 171 -3.34 -1.86 -26.31
C PRO A 171 -4.47 -0.97 -26.84
N VAL A 172 -5.42 -0.57 -25.98
CA VAL A 172 -6.54 0.34 -26.32
C VAL A 172 -5.99 1.74 -26.60
N ILE A 173 -5.11 2.26 -25.74
CA ILE A 173 -4.47 3.57 -25.93
C ILE A 173 -3.62 3.58 -27.22
N SER A 174 -2.80 2.55 -27.41
CA SER A 174 -1.95 2.41 -28.60
C SER A 174 -2.78 2.35 -29.90
N LYS A 175 -3.86 1.57 -29.92
CA LYS A 175 -4.62 1.29 -31.14
C LYS A 175 -5.63 2.40 -31.46
N LEU A 176 -6.32 2.95 -30.46
CA LEU A 176 -7.43 3.89 -30.65
C LEU A 176 -7.04 5.36 -30.50
N LEU A 177 -6.04 5.70 -29.67
CA LEU A 177 -5.62 7.10 -29.42
C LEU A 177 -4.31 7.45 -30.17
N ALA A 178 -3.31 6.55 -30.11
CA ALA A 178 -2.04 6.77 -30.81
C ALA A 178 -2.09 6.37 -32.30
N GLY A 179 -2.94 5.39 -32.66
CA GLY A 179 -3.06 4.87 -34.03
C GLY A 179 -1.85 4.03 -34.46
N HIS A 180 -1.21 3.35 -33.49
CA HIS A 180 -0.05 2.47 -33.69
C HIS A 180 -0.45 1.02 -33.45
N THR A 181 -0.15 0.12 -34.39
CA THR A 181 -0.36 -1.34 -34.21
C THR A 181 0.70 -2.02 -33.37
N ARG A 182 1.88 -1.40 -33.20
CA ARG A 182 2.98 -1.94 -32.39
C ARG A 182 3.24 -1.04 -31.18
N LEU A 183 3.29 -1.65 -30.00
CA LEU A 183 3.48 -1.01 -28.69
C LEU A 183 4.77 -0.17 -28.59
N LEU A 184 5.84 -0.56 -29.31
CA LEU A 184 7.17 0.06 -29.22
C LEU A 184 7.19 1.57 -29.52
N MET A 185 6.35 2.03 -30.46
CA MET A 185 6.25 3.47 -30.79
C MET A 185 5.40 4.25 -29.79
N THR A 186 4.51 3.57 -29.07
CA THR A 186 3.69 4.17 -28.00
C THR A 186 4.51 4.35 -26.73
N ILE A 187 5.48 3.47 -26.46
CA ILE A 187 6.48 3.63 -25.38
C ILE A 187 7.29 4.93 -25.58
N TYR A 188 7.55 5.36 -26.81
CA TYR A 188 8.28 6.61 -27.09
C TYR A 188 7.50 7.88 -26.69
N TYR A 189 6.16 7.81 -26.57
CA TYR A 189 5.34 8.89 -26.02
C TYR A 189 5.33 8.90 -24.49
N ASN A 190 5.85 7.84 -23.87
CA ASN A 190 5.94 7.72 -22.43
C ASN A 190 7.24 8.36 -21.92
N LYS A 191 7.33 9.69 -22.03
CA LYS A 191 8.44 10.46 -21.45
C LYS A 191 8.17 10.70 -19.96
N ILE A 192 8.40 9.66 -19.17
CA ILE A 192 8.24 9.73 -17.71
C ILE A 192 9.40 10.52 -17.14
N THR A 193 9.11 11.57 -16.37
CA THR A 193 10.14 12.23 -15.56
C THR A 193 10.45 11.35 -14.34
N PRO A 194 11.71 11.27 -13.88
CA PRO A 194 12.07 10.43 -12.73
C PRO A 194 11.20 10.66 -11.48
N SER A 195 10.76 11.90 -11.24
CA SER A 195 9.86 12.24 -10.14
C SER A 195 8.48 11.59 -10.25
N VAL A 196 7.89 11.57 -11.45
CA VAL A 196 6.58 10.96 -11.71
C VAL A 196 6.68 9.44 -11.69
N MET A 197 7.83 8.88 -12.12
CA MET A 197 8.09 7.44 -11.99
C MET A 197 8.16 7.01 -10.52
N ALA A 198 8.83 7.79 -9.67
CA ALA A 198 8.92 7.50 -8.24
C ALA A 198 7.56 7.58 -7.55
N GLU A 199 6.75 8.60 -7.86
CA GLU A 199 5.38 8.75 -7.35
C GLU A 199 4.48 7.60 -7.80
N LYS A 200 4.48 7.26 -9.10
CA LYS A 200 3.68 6.15 -9.64
C LYS A 200 4.14 4.78 -9.18
N MET A 201 5.45 4.58 -8.98
CA MET A 201 5.95 3.36 -8.34
C MET A 201 5.51 3.28 -6.88
N SER A 202 5.56 4.37 -6.13
CA SER A 202 5.03 4.40 -4.75
C SER A 202 3.52 4.14 -4.69
N GLU A 203 2.74 4.70 -5.61
CA GLU A 203 1.30 4.42 -5.75
C GLU A 203 1.03 2.97 -6.15
N ALA A 204 1.80 2.43 -7.10
CA ALA A 204 1.70 1.04 -7.55
C ALA A 204 2.10 0.05 -6.44
N ASP A 205 3.18 0.34 -5.71
CA ASP A 205 3.63 -0.45 -4.56
C ASP A 205 2.55 -0.44 -3.47
N SER A 206 1.98 0.72 -3.16
CA SER A 206 0.86 0.83 -2.20
C SER A 206 -0.38 0.05 -2.66
N ALA A 207 -0.72 0.13 -3.96
CA ALA A 207 -1.86 -0.58 -4.54
C ALA A 207 -1.61 -2.09 -4.74
N LEU A 208 -0.34 -2.53 -4.80
CA LEU A 208 0.06 -3.93 -4.81
C LEU A 208 0.05 -4.51 -3.40
N VAL A 209 0.39 -3.71 -2.39
CA VAL A 209 0.23 -4.04 -0.98
C VAL A 209 -1.26 -4.21 -0.64
N GLU A 210 -2.12 -3.26 -1.04
CA GLU A 210 -3.58 -3.37 -0.86
C GLU A 210 -4.18 -4.56 -1.64
N ARG A 211 -3.68 -4.87 -2.85
CA ARG A 211 -4.11 -6.06 -3.61
C ARG A 211 -3.50 -7.36 -3.11
N GLY A 212 -2.44 -7.29 -2.31
CA GLY A 212 -1.75 -8.42 -1.70
C GLY A 212 -2.63 -9.17 -0.71
N GLU A 213 -3.48 -8.46 0.04
CA GLU A 213 -4.40 -9.04 1.02
C GLU A 213 -5.44 -9.97 0.35
N THR A 214 -6.01 -9.54 -0.79
CA THR A 214 -6.94 -10.37 -1.59
C THR A 214 -6.22 -11.36 -2.52
N SER A 215 -4.89 -11.26 -2.66
CA SER A 215 -4.08 -12.10 -3.56
C SER A 215 -4.13 -13.57 -3.15
N LEU A 216 -4.04 -13.86 -1.84
CA LEU A 216 -4.06 -15.23 -1.35
C LEU A 216 -5.42 -15.90 -1.60
N LYS A 217 -6.52 -15.20 -1.32
CA LYS A 217 -7.89 -15.70 -1.56
C LYS A 217 -8.12 -16.02 -3.04
N ASN A 218 -7.76 -15.09 -3.93
CA ASN A 218 -7.89 -15.28 -5.38
C ASN A 218 -6.96 -16.40 -5.90
N PHE A 219 -5.72 -16.46 -5.40
CA PHE A 219 -4.78 -17.53 -5.74
C PHE A 219 -5.32 -18.91 -5.36
N LEU A 220 -5.84 -19.08 -4.15
CA LEU A 220 -6.38 -20.36 -3.68
C LEU A 220 -7.62 -20.80 -4.46
N GLN A 221 -8.37 -19.86 -5.04
CA GLN A 221 -9.53 -20.16 -5.86
C GLN A 221 -9.13 -20.84 -7.19
N ASP A 222 -8.05 -20.39 -7.83
CA ASP A 222 -7.70 -20.79 -9.20
C ASP A 222 -6.48 -21.73 -9.30
N ALA A 223 -5.59 -21.73 -8.30
CA ALA A 223 -4.32 -22.47 -8.34
C ALA A 223 -4.49 -23.99 -8.20
N GLU A 224 -3.64 -24.81 -8.81
CA GLU A 224 -3.63 -26.26 -8.57
C GLU A 224 -3.10 -26.60 -7.16
N MET A 225 -3.51 -27.73 -6.57
CA MET A 225 -3.09 -28.09 -5.20
C MET A 225 -1.57 -28.13 -5.01
N ARG A 226 -0.84 -28.58 -6.05
CA ARG A 226 0.64 -28.57 -6.05
C ARG A 226 1.21 -27.15 -5.99
N GLN A 227 0.59 -26.19 -6.67
CA GLN A 227 1.01 -24.79 -6.64
C GLN A 227 0.75 -24.16 -5.27
N ILE A 228 -0.34 -24.56 -4.60
CA ILE A 228 -0.68 -24.05 -3.26
C ILE A 228 0.41 -24.41 -2.24
N GLN A 229 0.91 -25.64 -2.26
CA GLN A 229 2.00 -26.08 -1.38
C GLN A 229 3.34 -25.35 -1.64
N LEU A 230 3.55 -24.83 -2.86
CA LEU A 230 4.75 -24.10 -3.26
C LEU A 230 4.72 -22.61 -2.90
N ARG A 231 3.59 -22.11 -2.40
CA ARG A 231 3.41 -20.69 -2.05
C ARG A 231 2.96 -20.48 -0.61
N THR A 232 2.27 -21.45 -0.02
CA THR A 232 1.56 -21.25 1.24
C THR A 232 2.12 -22.11 2.37
N ALA A 233 2.07 -21.57 3.59
CA ALA A 233 2.34 -22.29 4.81
C ALA A 233 1.04 -22.52 5.59
N SER A 234 0.97 -23.66 6.27
CA SER A 234 -0.11 -24.01 7.18
C SER A 234 0.40 -24.88 8.32
N LEU A 235 -0.42 -25.04 9.35
CA LEU A 235 -0.19 -26.04 10.38
C LEU A 235 -0.42 -27.42 9.76
N GLY A 236 0.67 -28.16 9.54
CA GLY A 236 0.58 -29.52 9.01
C GLY A 236 -0.11 -30.42 10.03
N ASP A 237 -1.08 -31.21 9.58
CA ASP A 237 -1.77 -32.21 10.38
C ASP A 237 -1.82 -33.55 9.66
N THR A 238 -2.14 -34.63 10.39
CA THR A 238 -2.10 -36.01 9.87
C THR A 238 -2.92 -36.24 8.61
N TYR A 239 -3.95 -35.41 8.39
CA TYR A 239 -4.92 -35.57 7.29
C TYR A 239 -4.95 -34.40 6.30
N ASN A 240 -3.97 -33.49 6.34
CA ASN A 240 -3.90 -32.29 5.50
C ASN A 240 -5.24 -31.55 5.44
N SER A 241 -5.73 -31.09 6.60
CA SER A 241 -7.02 -30.42 6.76
C SER A 241 -7.24 -29.26 5.79
N VAL A 242 -6.18 -28.52 5.46
CA VAL A 242 -6.20 -27.46 4.44
C VAL A 242 -6.55 -28.02 3.05
N GLU A 243 -5.87 -29.07 2.61
CA GLU A 243 -6.13 -29.71 1.31
C GLU A 243 -7.55 -30.28 1.23
N ALA A 244 -8.01 -30.90 2.33
CA ALA A 244 -9.35 -31.46 2.43
C ALA A 244 -10.44 -30.40 2.28
N VAL A 245 -10.26 -29.21 2.87
CA VAL A 245 -11.21 -28.09 2.74
C VAL A 245 -11.12 -27.46 1.35
N LEU A 246 -9.91 -27.28 0.82
CA LEU A 246 -9.68 -26.74 -0.52
C LEU A 246 -10.17 -27.67 -1.63
N ALA A 247 -10.43 -28.95 -1.37
CA ALA A 247 -11.02 -29.86 -2.37
C ALA A 247 -12.42 -29.41 -2.83
N ASN A 248 -13.19 -28.76 -1.97
CA ASN A 248 -14.55 -28.29 -2.28
C ASN A 248 -14.62 -26.80 -2.68
N ARG A 249 -13.49 -26.08 -2.69
CA ARG A 249 -13.32 -24.64 -3.04
C ARG A 249 -14.59 -23.80 -2.90
N ASN A 250 -14.91 -23.39 -1.68
CA ASN A 250 -16.00 -22.45 -1.42
C ASN A 250 -15.46 -21.12 -0.86
N PRO A 251 -15.04 -20.17 -1.73
CA PRO A 251 -14.47 -18.89 -1.30
C PRO A 251 -15.41 -18.01 -0.48
N ILE A 252 -16.72 -18.26 -0.53
CA ILE A 252 -17.72 -17.54 0.27
C ILE A 252 -17.52 -17.84 1.76
N GLY A 253 -17.06 -19.04 2.10
CA GLY A 253 -16.77 -19.45 3.47
C GLY A 253 -15.36 -19.07 3.94
N TRP A 254 -14.57 -18.37 3.13
CA TRP A 254 -13.21 -17.97 3.50
C TRP A 254 -13.18 -16.53 4.00
N GLU A 255 -12.52 -16.34 5.14
CA GLU A 255 -12.44 -15.06 5.84
C GLU A 255 -10.97 -14.68 6.04
N GLU A 256 -10.65 -13.43 5.72
CA GLU A 256 -9.33 -12.85 5.94
C GLU A 256 -9.12 -12.57 7.43
N ARG A 257 -7.91 -12.84 7.90
CA ARG A 257 -7.47 -12.67 9.29
C ARG A 257 -6.12 -11.96 9.27
N ALA A 258 -5.78 -11.25 10.34
CA ALA A 258 -4.52 -10.49 10.39
C ALA A 258 -3.27 -11.31 10.01
N THR A 259 -3.22 -12.60 10.33
CA THR A 259 -2.05 -13.46 10.06
C THR A 259 -2.21 -14.41 8.88
N GLY A 260 -3.27 -14.29 8.07
CA GLY A 260 -3.53 -15.16 6.91
C GLY A 260 -5.01 -15.37 6.63
N LEU A 261 -5.38 -16.50 6.06
CA LEU A 261 -6.76 -16.82 5.68
C LEU A 261 -7.34 -17.94 6.56
N CYS A 262 -8.60 -17.79 6.97
CA CYS A 262 -9.40 -18.84 7.59
C CYS A 262 -10.27 -19.53 6.54
N LEU A 263 -10.03 -20.81 6.29
CA LEU A 263 -10.75 -21.58 5.26
C LEU A 263 -12.17 -22.01 5.66
N VAL A 264 -12.58 -21.72 6.89
CA VAL A 264 -13.87 -22.14 7.46
C VAL A 264 -14.66 -20.99 8.10
N GLY A 265 -14.28 -19.73 7.81
CA GLY A 265 -15.07 -18.55 8.16
C GLY A 265 -15.18 -18.27 9.67
N GLY A 266 -14.18 -18.67 10.45
CA GLY A 266 -14.07 -18.20 11.84
C GLY A 266 -15.13 -18.69 12.82
N ASN A 267 -15.93 -19.71 12.47
CA ASN A 267 -17.07 -20.09 13.31
C ASN A 267 -16.61 -20.62 14.69
N SER A 268 -16.87 -19.85 15.75
CA SER A 268 -16.52 -20.19 17.13
C SER A 268 -17.59 -20.99 17.87
N VAL A 269 -18.82 -21.05 17.34
CA VAL A 269 -19.95 -21.75 17.95
C VAL A 269 -20.08 -23.14 17.34
N ARG A 270 -20.17 -24.16 18.20
CA ARG A 270 -20.50 -25.51 17.77
C ARG A 270 -21.97 -25.54 17.38
N SER A 271 -22.24 -25.53 16.08
CA SER A 271 -23.59 -25.86 15.58
C SER A 271 -23.81 -27.35 15.74
N ASP A 272 -24.81 -27.74 16.54
CA ASP A 272 -25.18 -29.16 16.76
C ASP A 272 -25.69 -29.86 15.49
N GLU A 273 -25.82 -29.12 14.39
CA GLU A 273 -26.47 -29.57 13.17
C GLU A 273 -25.60 -30.53 12.33
N LEU A 274 -24.26 -30.39 12.31
CA LEU A 274 -23.34 -31.35 11.67
C LEU A 274 -21.89 -31.24 12.20
N SER A 275 -21.26 -32.38 12.54
CA SER A 275 -19.83 -32.46 12.90
C SER A 275 -18.87 -32.13 11.76
N THR A 276 -19.38 -32.00 10.53
CA THR A 276 -18.63 -31.73 9.31
C THR A 276 -18.41 -30.24 9.04
N VAL A 277 -19.05 -29.35 9.78
CA VAL A 277 -18.84 -27.91 9.64
C VAL A 277 -17.52 -27.53 10.30
N GLY A 278 -16.62 -26.89 9.55
CA GLY A 278 -15.37 -26.39 10.10
C GLY A 278 -15.59 -25.17 11.00
N GLY A 279 -14.82 -25.07 12.08
CA GLY A 279 -14.84 -23.92 12.98
C GLY A 279 -13.70 -23.94 13.97
N CYS A 280 -13.56 -22.88 14.77
CA CYS A 280 -12.58 -22.83 15.86
C CYS A 280 -12.82 -23.94 16.90
N TRP A 281 -14.05 -24.45 17.03
CA TRP A 281 -14.38 -25.53 17.96
C TRP A 281 -13.82 -26.91 17.55
N ASN A 282 -13.41 -27.09 16.28
CA ASN A 282 -12.72 -28.29 15.78
C ASN A 282 -11.38 -28.00 15.12
N GLY A 283 -10.81 -26.81 15.32
CA GLY A 283 -9.56 -26.41 14.67
C GLY A 283 -8.28 -26.94 15.32
N GLY A 284 -8.38 -27.65 16.45
CA GLY A 284 -7.25 -28.19 17.20
C GLY A 284 -6.85 -29.61 16.80
N SER A 285 -6.10 -30.26 17.70
CA SER A 285 -5.56 -31.61 17.49
C SER A 285 -6.63 -32.71 17.45
N LEU A 286 -6.28 -33.83 16.83
CA LEU A 286 -7.15 -35.00 16.73
C LEU A 286 -7.29 -35.67 18.10
N ILE A 287 -8.51 -35.78 18.61
CA ILE A 287 -8.85 -36.44 19.88
C ILE A 287 -9.16 -37.91 19.64
N LYS A 288 -9.96 -38.20 18.60
CA LYS A 288 -10.36 -39.56 18.24
C LYS A 288 -10.19 -39.78 16.75
N ASP A 289 -9.33 -40.74 16.43
CA ASP A 289 -9.09 -41.13 15.05
C ASP A 289 -10.15 -42.13 14.53
N SER A 290 -10.36 -42.11 13.22
CA SER A 290 -11.27 -43.01 12.51
C SER A 290 -10.91 -43.06 11.03
N GLU A 291 -11.12 -44.23 10.41
CA GLU A 291 -11.01 -44.39 8.96
C GLU A 291 -11.97 -43.45 8.21
N ARG A 292 -13.17 -43.21 8.76
CA ARG A 292 -14.19 -42.35 8.14
C ARG A 292 -14.04 -40.92 8.63
N ALA A 293 -13.82 -39.98 7.70
CA ALA A 293 -13.54 -38.57 8.02
C ALA A 293 -14.59 -37.91 8.93
N TYR A 294 -15.88 -38.16 8.71
CA TYR A 294 -16.98 -37.59 9.51
C TYR A 294 -17.04 -38.14 10.96
N SER A 295 -16.36 -39.25 11.23
CA SER A 295 -16.29 -39.89 12.56
C SER A 295 -15.05 -39.48 13.36
N ARG A 296 -14.14 -38.70 12.75
CA ARG A 296 -12.97 -38.13 13.43
C ARG A 296 -13.42 -37.00 14.34
N ILE A 297 -12.89 -36.97 15.55
CA ILE A 297 -13.20 -35.94 16.53
C ILE A 297 -11.93 -35.16 16.81
N TYR A 298 -12.03 -33.84 16.71
CA TYR A 298 -10.93 -32.94 16.99
C TYR A 298 -11.31 -31.96 18.07
N GLY A 299 -10.29 -31.46 18.78
CA GLY A 299 -10.46 -30.48 19.82
C GLY A 299 -10.68 -29.06 19.29
N PRO A 300 -11.07 -28.14 20.17
CA PRO A 300 -11.08 -26.72 19.87
C PRO A 300 -9.66 -26.21 19.60
N VAL A 301 -9.57 -25.07 18.92
CA VAL A 301 -8.32 -24.34 18.74
C VAL A 301 -7.69 -24.09 20.13
N PRO A 302 -6.42 -24.49 20.32
CA PRO A 302 -5.73 -24.27 21.57
C PRO A 302 -5.64 -22.79 21.92
N HIS A 303 -5.66 -22.48 23.22
CA HIS A 303 -5.66 -21.10 23.73
C HIS A 303 -6.88 -20.23 23.31
N GLY A 304 -7.94 -20.86 22.82
CA GLY A 304 -9.22 -20.19 22.54
C GLY A 304 -9.50 -19.96 21.06
N PRO A 305 -10.70 -19.45 20.74
CA PRO A 305 -11.07 -19.11 19.36
C PRO A 305 -10.15 -18.02 18.81
N GLU A 306 -10.03 -17.96 17.47
CA GLU A 306 -9.21 -16.98 16.74
C GLU A 306 -7.69 -17.04 16.95
N ASN A 307 -7.17 -18.01 17.71
CA ASN A 307 -5.74 -18.36 17.70
C ASN A 307 -5.35 -19.12 16.41
N CYS A 308 -5.50 -18.43 15.28
CA CYS A 308 -5.33 -18.97 13.93
C CYS A 308 -3.97 -19.65 13.69
N PRO A 309 -2.83 -19.16 14.21
CA PRO A 309 -1.54 -19.84 14.06
C PRO A 309 -1.51 -21.29 14.59
N ARG A 310 -2.39 -21.64 15.54
CA ARG A 310 -2.54 -23.01 16.08
C ARG A 310 -3.77 -23.73 15.54
N CYS A 311 -4.46 -23.16 14.57
CA CYS A 311 -5.63 -23.72 13.93
C CYS A 311 -5.24 -24.47 12.65
N ARG A 312 -5.70 -25.71 12.50
CA ARG A 312 -5.46 -26.52 11.29
C ARG A 312 -6.14 -25.95 10.03
N TRP A 313 -7.10 -25.04 10.20
CA TRP A 313 -7.86 -24.41 9.11
C TRP A 313 -7.18 -23.16 8.56
N HIS A 314 -6.05 -22.78 9.16
CA HIS A 314 -5.33 -21.57 8.83
C HIS A 314 -4.29 -21.81 7.74
N ILE A 315 -4.24 -20.90 6.78
CA ILE A 315 -3.27 -20.87 5.69
C ILE A 315 -2.73 -19.45 5.54
N THR A 316 -1.45 -19.31 5.23
CA THR A 316 -0.77 -18.02 5.08
C THR A 316 0.27 -18.09 3.95
N ASP A 317 0.73 -16.96 3.43
CA ASP A 317 1.86 -16.88 2.51
C ASP A 317 2.80 -15.71 2.90
N ALA A 318 3.74 -15.37 2.01
CA ALA A 318 4.73 -14.32 2.22
C ALA A 318 4.13 -12.93 2.45
N THR A 319 2.91 -12.63 1.97
CA THR A 319 2.32 -11.29 2.15
C THR A 319 2.01 -11.01 3.62
N TYR A 320 1.78 -12.06 4.42
CA TYR A 320 1.44 -11.94 5.84
C TYR A 320 2.67 -11.99 6.76
N LEU A 321 3.90 -12.07 6.24
CA LEU A 321 5.11 -12.12 7.07
C LEU A 321 5.22 -10.95 8.06
N PRO A 322 4.97 -9.67 7.67
CA PRO A 322 5.05 -8.57 8.64
C PRO A 322 3.96 -8.68 9.73
N ALA A 323 2.76 -9.13 9.39
CA ALA A 323 1.68 -9.35 10.36
C ALA A 323 1.97 -10.54 11.30
N LEU A 324 2.56 -11.61 10.78
CA LEU A 324 3.03 -12.76 11.56
C LEU A 324 4.15 -12.34 12.54
N ASN A 325 5.09 -11.50 12.11
CA ASN A 325 6.13 -10.93 12.97
C ASN A 325 5.52 -10.05 14.07
N SER A 326 4.55 -9.20 13.73
CA SER A 326 3.81 -8.40 14.72
C SER A 326 3.10 -9.28 15.76
N LYS A 327 2.36 -10.30 15.31
CA LYS A 327 1.68 -11.24 16.21
C LYS A 327 2.68 -12.00 17.07
N PHE A 328 3.82 -12.41 16.52
CA PHE A 328 4.90 -13.04 17.25
C PHE A 328 5.40 -12.15 18.39
N ASN A 329 5.68 -10.88 18.11
CA ASN A 329 6.12 -9.90 19.11
C ASN A 329 5.09 -9.73 20.24
N GLN A 330 3.81 -9.62 19.89
CA GLN A 330 2.72 -9.46 20.87
C GLN A 330 2.54 -10.70 21.76
N VAL A 331 2.58 -11.90 21.18
CA VAL A 331 2.47 -13.14 21.94
C VAL A 331 3.71 -13.33 22.82
N SER A 332 4.89 -12.98 22.33
CA SER A 332 6.13 -12.97 23.13
C SER A 332 6.00 -12.04 24.35
N TYR A 333 5.45 -10.84 24.16
CA TYR A 333 5.18 -9.92 25.26
C TYR A 333 4.21 -10.49 26.30
N LYS A 334 3.10 -11.10 25.86
CA LYS A 334 2.12 -11.75 26.75
C LYS A 334 2.73 -12.94 27.50
N ALA A 335 3.57 -13.73 26.83
CA ALA A 335 4.32 -14.83 27.45
C ALA A 335 5.24 -14.30 28.55
N HIS A 336 5.99 -13.24 28.26
CA HIS A 336 6.89 -12.60 29.22
C HIS A 336 6.14 -12.06 30.44
N GLN A 337 5.02 -11.35 30.25
CA GLN A 337 4.21 -10.85 31.36
C GLN A 337 3.65 -11.96 32.25
N ALA A 338 3.14 -13.04 31.65
CA ALA A 338 2.62 -14.19 32.40
C ALA A 338 3.75 -14.90 33.17
N ALA A 339 4.94 -15.02 32.57
CA ALA A 339 6.10 -15.62 33.19
C ALA A 339 6.66 -14.77 34.34
N GLU A 340 6.80 -13.46 34.16
CA GLU A 340 7.26 -12.52 35.21
C GLU A 340 6.34 -12.57 36.43
N LEU A 341 5.02 -12.55 36.20
CA LEU A 341 4.04 -12.67 37.28
C LEU A 341 4.08 -14.06 37.94
N ALA A 342 4.34 -15.12 37.19
CA ALA A 342 4.52 -16.46 37.75
C ALA A 342 5.73 -16.50 38.69
N VAL A 343 6.87 -15.91 38.29
CA VAL A 343 8.10 -15.82 39.10
C VAL A 343 7.87 -15.00 40.38
N GLU A 344 7.15 -13.88 40.30
CA GLU A 344 6.81 -13.09 41.50
C GLU A 344 5.99 -13.92 42.51
N ILE A 345 4.99 -14.66 42.03
CA ILE A 345 4.15 -15.53 42.88
C ILE A 345 4.95 -16.73 43.39
N GLU A 346 5.87 -17.27 42.59
CA GLU A 346 6.76 -18.36 42.99
C GLU A 346 7.66 -17.96 44.16
N GLY A 347 8.25 -16.75 44.12
CA GLY A 347 9.03 -16.24 45.26
C GLY A 347 8.21 -16.11 46.54
N GLN A 348 6.94 -15.68 46.44
CA GLN A 348 6.02 -15.66 47.60
C GLN A 348 5.69 -17.09 48.08
N LEU A 349 5.55 -18.03 47.15
CA LEU A 349 5.26 -19.43 47.45
C LEU A 349 6.44 -20.12 48.13
N GLU A 350 7.67 -19.87 47.70
CA GLU A 350 8.90 -20.38 48.31
C GLU A 350 9.06 -19.87 49.74
N ALA A 351 8.90 -18.57 49.97
CA ALA A 351 8.96 -18.00 51.32
C ALA A 351 7.94 -18.66 52.28
N LEU A 352 6.74 -18.97 51.79
CA LEU A 352 5.71 -19.62 52.59
C LEU A 352 5.97 -21.12 52.81
N LYS A 353 6.63 -21.79 51.84
CA LYS A 353 7.11 -23.17 52.00
C LYS A 353 8.24 -23.26 53.02
N ASP A 354 9.13 -22.26 53.08
CA ASP A 354 10.17 -22.18 54.11
C ASP A 354 9.56 -22.01 55.51
N GLU A 355 8.52 -21.17 55.65
CA GLU A 355 7.78 -21.06 56.91
C GLU A 355 7.11 -22.39 57.33
N LEU A 356 6.53 -23.12 56.37
CA LEU A 356 5.95 -24.44 56.61
C LEU A 356 7.02 -25.42 57.10
N PHE A 357 8.18 -25.47 56.44
CA PHE A 357 9.30 -26.30 56.83
C PHE A 357 9.79 -26.00 58.25
N ILE A 358 9.96 -24.72 58.61
CA ILE A 358 10.36 -24.31 59.96
C ILE A 358 9.30 -24.69 61.01
N ALA A 359 8.01 -24.57 60.68
CA ALA A 359 6.94 -24.97 61.58
C ALA A 359 6.97 -26.49 61.85
N GLU A 360 7.21 -27.30 60.81
CA GLU A 360 7.37 -28.75 60.91
C GLU A 360 8.60 -29.15 61.74
N GLU A 361 9.77 -28.55 61.49
CA GLU A 361 10.99 -28.81 62.26
C GLU A 361 10.85 -28.42 63.75
N THR A 362 10.16 -27.32 64.03
CA THR A 362 9.94 -26.85 65.41
C THR A 362 8.74 -27.51 66.11
N GLY A 363 8.04 -28.43 65.43
CA GLY A 363 6.87 -29.14 65.96
C GLY A 363 5.65 -28.26 66.21
N LYS A 364 5.57 -27.09 65.56
CA LYS A 364 4.46 -26.14 65.68
C LYS A 364 3.46 -26.33 64.53
N PRO A 365 2.15 -26.18 64.78
CA PRO A 365 1.16 -26.28 63.71
C PRO A 365 1.26 -25.08 62.75
N PHE A 366 1.32 -25.36 61.44
CA PHE A 366 1.28 -24.32 60.40
C PHE A 366 -0.15 -23.77 60.24
N LEU A 367 -0.32 -22.44 60.31
CA LEU A 367 -1.66 -21.81 60.31
C LEU A 367 -2.06 -21.21 58.95
N LYS A 368 -1.13 -21.09 57.99
CA LYS A 368 -1.32 -20.38 56.71
C LYS A 368 -1.66 -21.31 55.53
N HIS A 369 -2.29 -22.46 55.78
CA HIS A 369 -2.63 -23.43 54.74
C HIS A 369 -3.53 -22.86 53.62
N SER A 370 -4.48 -21.98 53.97
CA SER A 370 -5.35 -21.31 53.00
C SER A 370 -4.59 -20.36 52.07
N GLU A 371 -3.58 -19.66 52.60
CA GLU A 371 -2.72 -18.76 51.83
C GLU A 371 -1.83 -19.57 50.87
N LEU A 372 -1.27 -20.68 51.35
CA LEU A 372 -0.48 -21.59 50.53
C LEU A 372 -1.28 -22.14 49.36
N GLN A 373 -2.49 -22.65 49.61
CA GLN A 373 -3.37 -23.16 48.56
C GLN A 373 -3.75 -22.07 47.55
N ALA A 374 -4.01 -20.84 48.02
CA ALA A 374 -4.33 -19.72 47.15
C ALA A 374 -3.14 -19.32 46.25
N LEU A 375 -1.92 -19.31 46.80
CA LEU A 375 -0.70 -19.03 46.04
C LEU A 375 -0.38 -20.12 45.02
N VAL A 376 -0.49 -21.40 45.37
CA VAL A 376 -0.31 -22.53 44.43
C VAL A 376 -1.29 -22.40 43.26
N ARG A 377 -2.58 -22.18 43.52
CA ARG A 377 -3.58 -21.99 42.45
C ARG A 377 -3.24 -20.80 41.55
N ARG A 378 -2.77 -19.68 42.14
CA ARG A 378 -2.38 -18.48 41.38
C ARG A 378 -1.14 -18.74 40.51
N PHE A 379 -0.14 -19.42 41.05
CA PHE A 379 1.07 -19.82 40.34
C PHE A 379 0.74 -20.74 39.18
N GLU A 380 0.01 -21.83 39.41
CA GLU A 380 -0.41 -22.78 38.38
C GLU A 380 -1.17 -22.08 37.24
N LYS A 381 -2.05 -21.13 37.58
CA LYS A 381 -2.75 -20.34 36.57
C LYS A 381 -1.79 -19.57 35.66
N GLN A 382 -0.83 -18.83 36.23
CA GLN A 382 0.11 -18.04 35.42
C GLN A 382 1.09 -18.92 34.65
N HIS A 383 1.53 -20.03 35.25
CA HIS A 383 2.39 -21.00 34.59
C HIS A 383 1.71 -21.65 33.36
N VAL A 384 0.44 -22.06 33.49
CA VAL A 384 -0.33 -22.60 32.35
C VAL A 384 -0.53 -21.56 31.26
N GLU A 385 -0.82 -20.32 31.63
CA GLU A 385 -0.99 -19.21 30.69
C GLU A 385 0.31 -18.92 29.92
N ALA A 386 1.44 -18.82 30.63
CA ALA A 386 2.76 -18.62 30.03
C ALA A 386 3.13 -19.76 29.06
N ASP A 387 2.86 -21.01 29.43
CA ASP A 387 3.05 -22.18 28.56
C ASP A 387 2.15 -22.14 27.31
N GLN A 388 0.91 -21.64 27.40
CA GLN A 388 0.06 -21.48 26.21
C GLN A 388 0.58 -20.40 25.27
N TYR A 389 0.95 -19.22 25.77
CA TYR A 389 1.60 -18.20 24.93
C TYR A 389 2.91 -18.70 24.35
N ALA A 390 3.66 -19.53 25.09
CA ALA A 390 4.89 -20.13 24.57
C ALA A 390 4.63 -21.00 23.34
N LYS A 391 3.61 -21.87 23.43
CA LYS A 391 3.17 -22.72 22.32
C LYS A 391 2.64 -21.92 21.14
N ASP A 392 1.99 -20.78 21.39
CA ASP A 392 1.49 -19.88 20.37
C ASP A 392 2.63 -19.23 19.57
N TYR A 393 3.63 -18.64 20.25
CA TYR A 393 4.74 -18.02 19.53
C TYR A 393 5.57 -19.06 18.78
N ILE A 394 5.74 -20.28 19.32
CA ILE A 394 6.40 -21.39 18.61
C ILE A 394 5.63 -21.76 17.34
N ALA A 395 4.31 -21.81 17.40
CA ALA A 395 3.49 -22.09 16.22
C ALA A 395 3.64 -20.99 15.15
N ILE A 396 3.62 -19.72 15.56
CA ILE A 396 3.85 -18.57 14.67
C ILE A 396 5.26 -18.64 14.05
N PHE A 397 6.29 -18.90 14.86
CA PHE A 397 7.67 -19.05 14.40
C PHE A 397 7.81 -20.15 13.35
N ASN A 398 7.18 -21.30 13.58
CA ASN A 398 7.18 -22.39 12.62
C ASN A 398 6.48 -22.02 11.31
N LEU A 399 5.40 -21.23 11.34
CA LEU A 399 4.75 -20.72 10.13
C LEU A 399 5.67 -19.76 9.38
N ILE A 400 6.30 -18.81 10.07
CA ILE A 400 7.24 -17.85 9.48
C ILE A 400 8.40 -18.58 8.81
N ASN A 401 9.04 -19.52 9.51
CA ASN A 401 10.13 -20.32 8.93
C ASN A 401 9.68 -21.11 7.71
N LYS A 402 8.48 -21.70 7.72
CA LYS A 402 7.95 -22.40 6.54
C LYS A 402 7.79 -21.46 5.36
N VAL A 403 7.24 -20.25 5.58
CA VAL A 403 7.10 -19.24 4.52
C VAL A 403 8.46 -18.82 3.98
N VAL A 404 9.42 -18.50 4.86
CA VAL A 404 10.79 -18.12 4.47
C VAL A 404 11.50 -19.24 3.69
N LEU A 405 11.36 -20.49 4.12
CA LEU A 405 11.91 -21.65 3.40
C LEU A 405 11.28 -21.83 2.02
N ILE A 406 9.97 -21.59 1.89
CA ILE A 406 9.27 -21.63 0.60
C ILE A 406 9.81 -20.54 -0.33
N GLU A 407 10.00 -19.31 0.17
CA GLU A 407 10.52 -18.20 -0.63
C GLU A 407 11.99 -18.41 -1.04
N ASN A 408 12.83 -18.86 -0.11
CA ASN A 408 14.26 -19.14 -0.38
C ASN A 408 14.47 -20.34 -1.32
N GLY A 409 13.49 -21.23 -1.43
CA GLY A 409 13.51 -22.36 -2.37
C GLY A 409 13.19 -21.98 -3.82
N ARG A 410 12.81 -20.72 -4.11
CA ARG A 410 12.45 -20.27 -5.47
C ARG A 410 13.70 -19.96 -6.29
N THR A 411 13.77 -20.54 -7.50
CA THR A 411 14.83 -20.26 -8.50
C THR A 411 14.57 -18.94 -9.24
N GLU A 412 15.62 -18.25 -9.71
CA GLU A 412 15.54 -16.98 -10.47
C GLU A 412 14.62 -17.02 -11.72
N ASP A 413 14.37 -18.19 -12.31
CA ASP A 413 13.51 -18.35 -13.50
C ASP A 413 12.00 -18.49 -13.16
N ASP A 414 11.61 -18.43 -11.88
CA ASP A 414 10.23 -18.57 -11.40
C ASP A 414 9.53 -17.21 -11.22
N ASP A 415 9.68 -16.33 -12.21
CA ASP A 415 9.21 -14.94 -12.22
C ASP A 415 7.67 -14.77 -12.24
N ARG A 416 6.89 -15.86 -12.31
CA ARG A 416 5.44 -15.74 -12.52
C ARG A 416 4.68 -15.33 -11.26
N GLN A 417 5.23 -15.52 -10.06
CA GLN A 417 4.60 -15.14 -8.79
C GLN A 417 5.61 -14.87 -7.66
N LYS A 418 6.83 -14.41 -7.97
CA LYS A 418 7.75 -13.91 -6.93
C LYS A 418 7.10 -12.65 -6.35
N LEU A 419 6.35 -12.81 -5.25
CA LEU A 419 5.95 -11.69 -4.43
C LEU A 419 7.26 -11.11 -3.91
N VAL A 420 7.64 -9.97 -4.47
CA VAL A 420 8.62 -9.09 -3.87
C VAL A 420 8.04 -8.77 -2.49
N ALA A 421 8.47 -9.52 -1.47
CA ALA A 421 8.34 -9.08 -0.09
C ALA A 421 8.86 -7.63 -0.10
N VAL A 422 8.06 -6.69 0.40
CA VAL A 422 8.39 -5.27 0.41
C VAL A 422 9.72 -5.11 1.14
N GLY A 423 10.80 -5.06 0.36
CA GLY A 423 12.16 -5.23 0.84
C GLY A 423 13.14 -5.63 -0.26
N SER A 424 14.41 -5.26 -0.10
CA SER A 424 15.46 -5.65 -1.06
C SER A 424 15.67 -7.18 -1.03
N GLU A 425 16.45 -7.74 -1.97
CA GLU A 425 16.92 -9.15 -1.86
C GLU A 425 17.62 -9.44 -0.51
N GLU A 426 18.06 -8.40 0.21
CA GLU A 426 18.61 -8.53 1.55
C GLU A 426 17.53 -8.77 2.62
N ASP A 427 16.29 -8.31 2.44
CA ASP A 427 15.16 -8.55 3.36
C ASP A 427 14.67 -10.00 3.34
N LEU A 428 14.77 -10.69 2.20
CA LEU A 428 14.51 -12.14 2.10
C LEU A 428 15.66 -12.97 2.68
N ASN A 429 16.89 -12.42 2.69
CA ASN A 429 18.05 -12.98 3.39
C ASN A 429 18.06 -12.70 4.90
N VAL A 430 17.04 -12.00 5.44
CA VAL A 430 16.86 -11.87 6.88
C VAL A 430 16.30 -13.18 7.42
N SER A 431 17.21 -14.08 7.77
CA SER A 431 16.95 -15.02 8.86
C SER A 431 16.34 -14.23 10.02
N MET A 432 15.22 -14.68 10.60
CA MET A 432 14.65 -14.08 11.80
C MET A 432 15.78 -13.84 12.82
N LYS A 433 16.17 -12.57 13.00
CA LYS A 433 17.22 -12.19 13.94
C LYS A 433 16.59 -12.14 15.31
N PHE A 434 16.89 -13.13 16.14
CA PHE A 434 16.61 -13.05 17.56
C PHE A 434 17.56 -12.04 18.18
N THR A 435 17.06 -10.85 18.44
CA THR A 435 17.77 -9.84 19.22
C THR A 435 17.37 -10.03 20.68
N GLU A 436 18.26 -10.65 21.45
CA GLU A 436 18.13 -10.64 22.91
C GLU A 436 18.31 -9.20 23.39
N THR A 437 17.34 -8.70 24.16
CA THR A 437 17.35 -7.34 24.69
C THR A 437 16.75 -7.31 26.08
N ASP A 438 17.42 -6.60 26.99
CA ASP A 438 16.91 -6.31 28.33
C ASP A 438 16.04 -5.03 28.35
N SER A 439 15.92 -4.34 27.19
CA SER A 439 15.17 -3.10 27.07
C SER A 439 13.67 -3.36 26.89
N GLU A 440 12.90 -3.20 27.98
CA GLU A 440 11.43 -3.27 27.91
C GLU A 440 10.90 -2.15 26.98
N LEU A 441 11.51 -0.95 26.98
CA LEU A 441 11.04 0.15 26.13
C LEU A 441 11.21 -0.15 24.65
N LEU A 442 12.28 -0.85 24.25
CA LEU A 442 12.48 -1.30 22.87
C LEU A 442 11.34 -2.21 22.44
N HIS A 443 11.05 -3.25 23.23
CA HIS A 443 9.97 -4.19 22.93
C HIS A 443 8.62 -3.47 22.85
N LEU A 444 8.30 -2.64 23.83
CA LEU A 444 7.06 -1.86 23.85
C LEU A 444 6.93 -0.92 22.64
N SER A 445 8.03 -0.31 22.20
CA SER A 445 8.03 0.59 21.05
C SER A 445 7.77 -0.15 19.74
N LEU A 446 8.36 -1.33 19.57
CA LEU A 446 8.12 -2.19 18.40
C LEU A 446 6.68 -2.71 18.37
N LEU A 447 6.14 -3.15 19.51
CA LEU A 447 4.74 -3.59 19.61
C LEU A 447 3.74 -2.51 19.19
N CYS A 448 3.99 -1.28 19.65
CA CYS A 448 3.14 -0.14 19.34
C CYS A 448 3.30 0.31 17.88
N GLU A 449 4.50 0.24 17.31
CA GLU A 449 4.74 0.51 15.89
C GLU A 449 3.98 -0.47 15.01
N ASP A 450 4.11 -1.77 15.29
CA ASP A 450 3.48 -2.81 14.47
C ASP A 450 1.94 -2.76 14.55
N ALA A 451 1.39 -2.36 15.69
CA ALA A 451 -0.05 -2.26 15.93
C ALA A 451 -0.73 -1.11 15.17
N GLU A 452 0.00 -0.15 14.60
CA GLU A 452 -0.60 0.94 13.81
C GLU A 452 -1.18 0.44 12.47
N PHE A 453 -0.67 -0.68 11.95
CA PHE A 453 -0.98 -1.16 10.60
C PHE A 453 -2.10 -2.20 10.56
N TYR A 454 -2.34 -2.93 11.65
CA TYR A 454 -3.26 -4.08 11.67
C TYR A 454 -4.35 -3.91 12.73
N PRO A 455 -5.63 -3.70 12.35
CA PRO A 455 -6.72 -3.44 13.30
C PRO A 455 -6.91 -4.52 14.38
N ASP A 456 -6.86 -5.81 14.02
CA ASP A 456 -7.01 -6.90 14.99
C ASP A 456 -5.86 -6.90 16.02
N LEU A 457 -4.64 -6.60 15.56
CA LEU A 457 -3.46 -6.55 16.41
C LEU A 457 -3.44 -5.28 17.27
N HIS A 458 -4.02 -4.19 16.77
CA HIS A 458 -4.27 -2.98 17.53
C HIS A 458 -5.19 -3.26 18.72
N ASP A 459 -6.33 -3.92 18.48
CA ASP A 459 -7.28 -4.26 19.53
C ASP A 459 -6.68 -5.23 20.57
N ASP A 460 -5.85 -6.18 20.13
CA ASP A 460 -5.12 -7.07 21.03
C ASP A 460 -4.06 -6.34 21.87
N LEU A 461 -3.37 -5.34 21.31
CA LEU A 461 -2.40 -4.52 22.04
C LEU A 461 -3.08 -3.70 23.14
N ARG A 462 -4.25 -3.11 22.84
CA ARG A 462 -5.03 -2.29 23.79
C ARG A 462 -5.54 -3.07 25.01
N LYS A 463 -5.64 -4.40 24.91
CA LYS A 463 -5.95 -5.26 26.07
C LYS A 463 -4.75 -5.42 27.02
N THR A 464 -3.58 -4.92 26.66
CA THR A 464 -2.35 -5.01 27.44
C THR A 464 -1.94 -3.63 27.98
N PRO A 465 -1.12 -3.55 29.04
CA PRO A 465 -0.61 -2.27 29.53
C PRO A 465 0.50 -1.67 28.65
N ALA A 466 0.78 -2.22 27.46
CA ALA A 466 1.95 -1.85 26.65
C ALA A 466 1.96 -0.35 26.27
N ILE A 467 0.83 0.17 25.77
CA ILE A 467 0.69 1.57 25.38
C ILE A 467 0.91 2.48 26.61
N ALA A 468 0.26 2.16 27.73
CA ALA A 468 0.38 2.92 28.96
C ALA A 468 1.81 2.90 29.54
N LYS A 469 2.47 1.73 29.57
CA LYS A 469 3.86 1.60 30.04
C LYS A 469 4.82 2.42 29.19
N ARG A 470 4.70 2.34 27.87
CA ARG A 470 5.51 3.14 26.94
C ARG A 470 5.26 4.63 27.11
N THR A 471 3.99 5.04 27.14
CA THR A 471 3.59 6.44 27.36
C THR A 471 4.15 6.98 28.67
N ASN A 472 4.15 6.18 29.74
CA ASN A 472 4.74 6.57 31.01
C ASN A 472 6.26 6.78 30.90
N ALA A 473 6.97 5.90 30.19
CA ALA A 473 8.41 6.07 29.94
C ALA A 473 8.71 7.37 29.17
N LEU A 474 7.98 7.62 28.07
CA LEU A 474 8.10 8.84 27.27
C LEU A 474 7.74 10.09 28.09
N SER A 475 6.70 10.02 28.92
CA SER A 475 6.27 11.12 29.78
C SER A 475 7.30 11.44 30.88
N ARG A 476 7.95 10.43 31.45
CA ARG A 476 9.04 10.61 32.42
C ARG A 476 10.24 11.28 31.76
N MET A 477 10.60 10.86 30.54
CA MET A 477 11.64 11.51 29.75
C MET A 477 11.31 12.98 29.52
N MET A 478 10.08 13.30 29.05
CA MET A 478 9.63 14.68 28.87
C MET A 478 9.81 15.51 30.15
N ALA A 479 9.31 15.00 31.27
CA ALA A 479 9.36 15.70 32.56
C ALA A 479 10.81 15.97 33.00
N ARG A 480 11.71 14.98 32.88
CA ARG A 480 13.12 15.12 33.24
C ARG A 480 13.88 16.09 32.35
N SER A 481 13.51 16.19 31.08
CA SER A 481 14.02 17.20 30.14
C SER A 481 13.38 18.58 30.30
N GLY A 482 12.51 18.75 31.29
CA GLY A 482 11.84 20.01 31.60
C GLY A 482 10.60 20.28 30.74
N TYR A 483 10.08 19.33 29.97
CA TYR A 483 8.83 19.50 29.20
C TYR A 483 7.61 19.03 29.99
N LYS A 484 6.43 19.59 29.69
CA LYS A 484 5.17 19.11 30.24
C LYS A 484 4.88 17.69 29.67
N PRO A 485 4.48 16.70 30.48
CA PRO A 485 4.18 15.34 30.02
C PRO A 485 2.81 15.28 29.33
N VAL A 486 2.69 15.87 28.14
CA VAL A 486 1.40 16.04 27.44
C VAL A 486 0.73 14.71 27.07
N PHE A 487 1.51 13.64 26.89
CA PHE A 487 0.95 12.33 26.56
C PHE A 487 -0.07 11.82 27.58
N LEU A 488 0.09 12.19 28.86
CA LEU A 488 -0.84 11.79 29.93
C LEU A 488 -2.23 12.46 29.81
N GLU A 489 -2.35 13.52 29.01
CA GLU A 489 -3.60 14.25 28.77
C GLU A 489 -4.35 13.73 27.53
N MET A 490 -3.74 12.80 26.78
CA MET A 490 -4.27 12.23 25.54
C MET A 490 -5.02 10.92 25.79
N ASP A 491 -5.98 10.59 24.92
CA ASP A 491 -6.59 9.26 24.88
C ASP A 491 -5.61 8.21 24.34
N GLU A 492 -5.89 6.94 24.60
CA GLU A 492 -5.00 5.81 24.29
C GLU A 492 -4.62 5.70 22.80
N ASN A 493 -5.55 5.96 21.87
CA ASN A 493 -5.27 5.90 20.43
C ASN A 493 -4.35 7.05 20.03
N THR A 494 -4.60 8.25 20.56
CA THR A 494 -3.72 9.40 20.32
C THR A 494 -2.33 9.16 20.93
N GLN A 495 -2.23 8.56 22.13
CA GLN A 495 -0.96 8.17 22.72
C GLN A 495 -0.18 7.17 21.84
N LEU A 496 -0.88 6.23 21.19
CA LEU A 496 -0.26 5.29 20.28
C LEU A 496 0.40 6.01 19.09
N ILE A 497 -0.39 6.80 18.35
CA ILE A 497 0.02 7.48 17.12
C ILE A 497 1.17 8.46 17.40
N VAL A 498 1.04 9.31 18.42
CA VAL A 498 2.05 10.32 18.72
C VAL A 498 3.30 9.69 19.30
N GLY A 499 3.15 8.68 20.15
CA GLY A 499 4.28 7.90 20.67
C GLY A 499 5.07 7.23 19.55
N ASN A 500 4.39 6.61 18.58
CA ASN A 500 5.03 6.01 17.40
C ASN A 500 5.79 7.09 16.61
N ALA A 501 5.16 8.20 16.29
CA ALA A 501 5.81 9.27 15.52
C ALA A 501 7.06 9.84 16.20
N LEU A 502 7.02 10.02 17.53
CA LEU A 502 8.16 10.48 18.31
C LEU A 502 9.34 9.49 18.18
N VAL A 503 9.10 8.23 18.52
CA VAL A 503 10.16 7.20 18.54
C VAL A 503 10.66 6.91 17.12
N ARG A 504 9.76 6.81 16.13
CA ARG A 504 10.11 6.62 14.71
C ARG A 504 11.01 7.73 14.19
N LYS A 505 10.74 8.99 14.55
CA LYS A 505 11.59 10.13 14.18
C LYS A 505 12.95 10.05 14.84
N MET A 506 13.01 9.70 16.12
CA MET A 506 14.27 9.50 16.85
C MET A 506 15.08 8.37 16.22
N ALA A 507 14.46 7.23 15.96
CA ALA A 507 15.08 6.06 15.35
C ALA A 507 15.69 6.38 13.98
N LYS A 508 14.94 7.06 13.10
CA LYS A 508 15.43 7.46 11.75
C LYS A 508 16.63 8.41 11.78
N ILE A 509 16.80 9.18 12.85
CA ILE A 509 17.97 10.06 13.03
C ILE A 509 19.15 9.26 13.60
N ALA A 510 18.86 8.34 14.52
CA ALA A 510 19.88 7.48 15.13
C ALA A 510 20.53 6.55 14.10
N ASP A 511 19.71 5.90 13.27
CA ASP A 511 20.17 5.08 12.14
C ASP A 511 19.17 5.20 10.97
N PRO A 512 19.56 5.85 9.85
CA PRO A 512 18.71 5.97 8.67
C PRO A 512 18.57 4.67 7.86
N ASP A 513 19.52 3.75 8.00
CA ASP A 513 19.68 2.59 7.11
C ASP A 513 19.15 1.31 7.75
N ASP A 514 19.25 1.15 9.08
CA ASP A 514 18.70 0.02 9.83
C ASP A 514 17.62 0.46 10.84
N LYS A 515 16.36 0.10 10.56
CA LYS A 515 15.22 0.41 11.42
C LYS A 515 15.41 -0.17 12.84
N MET A 516 15.80 -1.44 12.96
CA MET A 516 15.88 -2.10 14.26
C MET A 516 16.99 -1.49 15.11
N GLU A 517 18.13 -1.20 14.50
CA GLU A 517 19.24 -0.54 15.18
C GLU A 517 18.89 0.90 15.58
N GLY A 518 18.22 1.65 14.71
CA GLY A 518 17.73 2.99 15.02
C GLY A 518 16.77 2.99 16.22
N TYR A 519 15.85 2.03 16.29
CA TYR A 519 14.95 1.87 17.45
C TYR A 519 15.73 1.51 18.71
N ARG A 520 16.70 0.58 18.63
CA ARG A 520 17.55 0.19 19.76
C ARG A 520 18.33 1.39 20.34
N ILE A 521 18.94 2.20 19.49
CA ILE A 521 19.68 3.40 19.91
C ILE A 521 18.70 4.42 20.53
N ALA A 522 17.55 4.66 19.90
CA ALA A 522 16.58 5.62 20.39
C ALA A 522 16.00 5.23 21.76
N THR A 523 15.68 3.96 22.00
CA THR A 523 15.17 3.52 23.30
C THR A 523 16.24 3.47 24.38
N ASN A 524 17.47 3.04 24.04
CA ASN A 524 18.60 3.10 24.96
C ASN A 524 18.91 4.54 25.39
N TYR A 525 18.88 5.49 24.46
CA TYR A 525 19.04 6.92 24.75
C TYR A 525 18.00 7.43 25.77
N ILE A 526 16.78 6.89 25.76
CA ILE A 526 15.72 7.22 26.73
C ILE A 526 15.96 6.53 28.07
N GLU A 527 16.24 5.23 28.07
CA GLU A 527 16.42 4.44 29.30
C GLU A 527 17.69 4.83 30.07
N ALA A 528 18.79 5.06 29.36
CA ALA A 528 20.08 5.52 29.91
C ALA A 528 20.08 7.02 30.25
N GLN A 529 19.03 7.75 29.89
CA GLN A 529 18.87 9.19 30.14
C GLN A 529 19.94 10.08 29.50
N GLU A 530 20.54 9.63 28.41
CA GLU A 530 21.55 10.39 27.64
C GLU A 530 20.99 11.73 27.11
N PHE A 531 19.66 11.84 27.01
CA PHE A 531 18.96 13.08 26.70
C PHE A 531 19.23 14.25 27.67
N LEU A 532 19.73 13.96 28.87
CA LEU A 532 20.15 14.99 29.84
C LEU A 532 21.47 15.65 29.44
N GLU A 533 22.33 14.93 28.72
CA GLU A 533 23.64 15.41 28.26
C GLU A 533 23.59 15.93 26.82
N ASN A 534 22.85 15.23 25.94
CA ASN A 534 22.68 15.60 24.55
C ASN A 534 21.19 15.54 24.15
N ASP A 535 20.52 16.68 24.05
CA ASP A 535 19.07 16.75 23.77
C ASP A 535 18.70 16.78 22.27
N GLY A 536 19.66 16.54 21.37
CA GLY A 536 19.47 16.65 19.92
C GLY A 536 18.44 15.67 19.34
N LEU A 537 18.52 14.40 19.75
CA LEU A 537 17.58 13.35 19.31
C LEU A 537 16.17 13.65 19.81
N LEU A 538 16.06 14.05 21.08
CA LEU A 538 14.81 14.44 21.73
C LEU A 538 14.13 15.64 21.07
N LYS A 539 14.87 16.73 20.82
CA LYS A 539 14.35 17.94 20.15
C LYS A 539 13.76 17.62 18.79
N SER A 540 14.49 16.83 18.00
CA SER A 540 14.09 16.45 16.65
C SER A 540 12.84 15.56 16.65
N GLY A 541 12.70 14.68 17.65
CA GLY A 541 11.49 13.91 17.88
C GLY A 541 10.27 14.79 18.13
N PHE A 542 10.38 15.81 18.99
CA PHE A 542 9.26 16.72 19.26
C PHE A 542 8.87 17.60 18.06
N GLU A 543 9.78 17.90 17.14
CA GLU A 543 9.44 18.61 15.91
C GLU A 543 8.50 17.80 15.01
N ALA A 544 8.68 16.48 14.92
CA ALA A 544 7.77 15.61 14.16
C ALA A 544 6.37 15.55 14.79
N VAL A 545 6.30 15.51 16.12
CA VAL A 545 5.02 15.52 16.85
C VAL A 545 4.19 16.78 16.58
N LYS A 546 4.83 17.94 16.35
CA LYS A 546 4.12 19.20 16.01
C LYS A 546 3.41 19.16 14.65
N GLN A 547 3.77 18.24 13.76
CA GLN A 547 3.23 18.16 12.40
C GLN A 547 2.00 17.25 12.29
N ILE A 548 1.56 16.61 13.39
CA ILE A 548 0.47 15.62 13.39
C ILE A 548 -0.86 16.29 13.79
N THR A 549 -1.75 16.48 12.83
CA THR A 549 -3.17 16.84 13.06
C THR A 549 -3.98 15.63 13.56
N PRO A 550 -4.93 15.79 14.51
CA PRO A 550 -5.63 17.02 14.90
C PRO A 550 -4.99 17.77 16.08
N ILE A 551 -3.77 17.41 16.46
CA ILE A 551 -3.16 17.92 17.69
C ILE A 551 -2.57 19.31 17.44
N THR A 552 -3.39 20.34 17.57
CA THR A 552 -2.90 21.64 18.02
C THR A 552 -2.37 21.49 19.45
N LEU A 553 -1.17 20.91 19.61
CA LEU A 553 -0.38 21.12 20.81
C LEU A 553 -0.24 22.64 20.92
N SER A 554 -0.91 23.25 21.90
CA SER A 554 -0.77 24.68 22.11
C SER A 554 0.72 25.01 22.17
N SER A 555 1.15 26.14 21.59
CA SER A 555 2.57 26.51 21.54
C SER A 555 3.25 26.58 22.92
N GLY A 556 2.50 26.46 24.02
CA GLY A 556 2.95 26.31 25.39
C GLY A 556 3.18 24.88 25.89
N ALA A 557 2.60 23.85 25.27
CA ALA A 557 2.66 22.45 25.73
C ALA A 557 4.06 21.81 25.58
N LEU A 558 4.88 22.35 24.67
CA LEU A 558 6.29 21.98 24.45
C LEU A 558 7.26 23.08 24.92
N LYS A 559 6.82 24.06 25.71
CA LYS A 559 7.75 25.01 26.37
C LYS A 559 8.37 24.32 27.59
N ARG A 560 9.68 24.51 27.79
CA ARG A 560 10.32 24.08 29.03
C ARG A 560 9.61 24.75 30.21
N ILE A 561 9.27 23.97 31.23
CA ILE A 561 8.77 24.46 32.51
C ILE A 561 9.88 25.35 33.09
N PRO A 562 9.61 26.63 33.40
CA PRO A 562 10.59 27.48 34.06
C PRO A 562 10.96 26.83 35.40
N ALA A 563 12.26 26.71 35.68
CA ALA A 563 12.73 26.19 36.96
C ALA A 563 12.07 27.00 38.08
N LEU A 564 11.35 26.33 38.98
CA LEU A 564 10.99 26.92 40.26
C LEU A 564 12.30 27.13 41.00
N GLU A 565 12.75 28.39 41.08
CA GLU A 565 13.73 28.80 42.07
C GLU A 565 13.13 28.49 43.44
N VAL A 566 13.45 27.33 43.99
CA VAL A 566 13.28 27.08 45.42
C VAL A 566 14.41 27.86 46.08
N SER A 567 14.12 29.08 46.50
CA SER A 567 14.99 29.81 47.42
C SER A 567 15.11 29.01 48.71
N GLU A 568 16.35 28.70 49.11
CA GLU A 568 16.70 28.03 50.37
C GLU A 568 16.09 28.72 51.61
#